data_AF-A0A958X5Y1-F1
#
_entry.id   AF-A0A958X5Y1-F1
#
_cell.length_a   1.000
_cell.length_b   1.000
_cell.length_c   1.000
_cell.angle_alpha   90.00
_cell.angle_beta   90.00
_cell.angle_gamma   90.00
#
_symmetry.space_group_name_H-M   'P 1'
#
loop_
_entity.id
_entity.type
_entity.pdbx_description
1 polymer ?
#
loop_
_entity_poly.entity_id
_entity_poly.type
_entity_poly.pdbx_seq_one_letter_code
_entity_poly.pdbx_strand_id
1 'polypeptide(L)'
;MKRLYPRAIQDKELLSAMLDKYLCAFEDILHVNISDLSYCTRIPEKVILRLRNLRNCPEDAENLVPEDFHTVFSNITIRYPTLKIWQQSSGEIFIEM
;
A
#
# COMPACT_ATOMS: atom_id res chain seq x y z
N MET A 1 9.69 10.20 -14.12
CA MET A 1 9.03 9.30 -13.16
C MET A 1 10.09 8.42 -12.52
N LYS A 2 10.01 8.17 -11.21
CA LYS A 2 10.91 7.30 -10.46
C LYS A 2 10.17 6.04 -10.06
N ARG A 3 10.76 4.87 -10.30
CA ARG A 3 10.20 3.60 -9.84
C ARG A 3 10.29 3.52 -8.31
N LEU A 4 9.18 3.20 -7.64
CA LEU A 4 9.17 2.98 -6.20
C LEU A 4 9.11 1.49 -5.87
N TYR A 5 9.88 1.10 -4.86
CA TYR A 5 9.89 -0.24 -4.31
C TYR A 5 9.57 -0.13 -2.82
N PRO A 6 8.37 -0.54 -2.37
CA PRO A 6 7.96 -0.38 -0.97
C PRO A 6 8.97 -0.92 0.04
N ARG A 7 9.62 -2.05 -0.28
CA ARG A 7 10.63 -2.70 0.58
C ARG A 7 11.85 -1.84 0.89
N ALA A 8 12.15 -0.83 0.06
CA ALA A 8 13.31 0.05 0.26
C ALA A 8 12.97 1.34 1.01
N ILE A 9 11.69 1.57 1.31
CA ILE A 9 11.20 2.82 1.88
C ILE A 9 11.01 2.63 3.40
N GLN A 10 11.54 3.56 4.18
CA GLN A 10 11.42 3.58 5.64
C GLN A 10 10.43 4.64 6.14
N ASP A 11 10.03 5.56 5.26
CA ASP A 11 9.07 6.60 5.56
C ASP A 11 7.65 6.01 5.61
N LYS A 12 7.07 5.93 6.82
CA LYS A 12 5.74 5.38 7.08
C LYS A 12 4.63 6.22 6.45
N GLU A 13 4.79 7.53 6.41
CA GLU A 13 3.82 8.44 5.79
C GLU A 13 3.76 8.22 4.29
N LEU A 14 4.93 8.06 3.66
CA LEU A 14 5.02 7.72 2.25
C LEU A 14 4.44 6.32 1.98
N LEU A 15 4.75 5.33 2.82
CA LEU A 15 4.22 3.97 2.70
C LEU A 15 2.69 3.91 2.84
N SER A 16 2.12 4.68 3.78
CA SER A 16 0.68 4.85 3.95
C SER A 16 0.02 5.48 2.73
N ALA A 17 0.58 6.59 2.22
CA ALA A 17 0.09 7.23 0.99
C ALA A 17 0.21 6.31 -0.24
N MET A 18 1.28 5.53 -0.33
CA MET A 18 1.44 4.51 -1.37
C MET A 18 0.37 3.43 -1.25
N LEU A 19 0.11 2.93 -0.05
CA LEU A 19 -0.89 1.90 0.17
C LEU A 19 -2.28 2.38 -0.21
N ASP A 20 -2.64 3.61 0.16
CA ASP A 20 -3.92 4.23 -0.24
C ASP A 20 -4.08 4.26 -1.77
N LYS A 21 -3.09 4.79 -2.50
CA LYS A 21 -3.12 4.79 -3.97
C LYS A 21 -3.15 3.39 -4.57
N TYR A 22 -2.45 2.44 -3.95
CA TYR A 22 -2.42 1.06 -4.40
C TYR A 22 -3.78 0.39 -4.26
N LEU A 23 -4.48 0.60 -3.14
CA LEU A 23 -5.83 0.08 -2.90
C LEU A 23 -6.85 0.70 -3.86
N CYS A 24 -6.80 2.01 -4.11
CA CYS A 24 -7.65 2.62 -5.14
C CYS A 24 -7.41 2.00 -6.52
N ALA A 25 -6.15 1.75 -6.89
CA ALA A 25 -5.84 1.10 -8.17
C ALA A 25 -6.34 -0.35 -8.25
N PHE A 26 -6.38 -1.09 -7.13
CA PHE A 26 -7.01 -2.41 -7.09
C PHE A 26 -8.50 -2.37 -7.40
N GLU A 27 -9.20 -1.41 -6.81
CA GLU A 27 -10.63 -1.22 -7.04
C GLU A 27 -10.92 -0.75 -8.48
N ASP A 28 -10.14 0.22 -8.97
CA ASP A 28 -10.36 0.86 -10.27
C ASP A 28 -9.94 0.00 -11.46
N ILE A 29 -8.75 -0.63 -11.39
CA ILE A 29 -8.14 -1.35 -12.52
C ILE A 29 -8.50 -2.84 -12.48
N LEU A 30 -8.46 -3.44 -11.29
CA LEU A 30 -8.60 -4.88 -11.12
C LEU A 30 -9.98 -5.30 -10.59
N HIS A 31 -10.83 -4.36 -10.20
CA HIS A 31 -12.12 -4.61 -9.55
C HIS A 31 -11.99 -5.50 -8.30
N VAL A 32 -10.86 -5.40 -7.60
CA VAL A 32 -10.56 -6.13 -6.38
C VAL A 32 -10.78 -5.18 -5.21
N ASN A 33 -11.69 -5.53 -4.32
CA ASN A 33 -11.93 -4.74 -3.10
C ASN A 33 -11.03 -5.20 -1.94
N ILE A 34 -11.11 -4.49 -0.82
CA ILE A 34 -10.31 -4.82 0.37
C ILE A 34 -10.65 -6.18 0.97
N SER A 35 -11.89 -6.65 0.86
CA SER A 35 -12.31 -7.98 1.33
C SER A 35 -11.68 -9.08 0.50
N ASP A 36 -11.63 -8.90 -0.83
CA ASP A 36 -10.93 -9.81 -1.74
C ASP A 36 -9.42 -9.85 -1.41
N LEU A 37 -8.81 -8.68 -1.21
CA LEU A 37 -7.40 -8.58 -0.78
C LEU A 37 -7.15 -9.27 0.55
N SER A 38 -8.03 -9.08 1.53
CA SER A 38 -7.94 -9.70 2.85
C SER A 38 -8.04 -11.23 2.75
N TYR A 39 -9.03 -11.72 2.00
CA TYR A 39 -9.21 -13.15 1.76
C TYR A 39 -8.00 -13.77 1.06
N CYS A 40 -7.54 -13.11 0.00
CA CYS A 40 -6.37 -13.54 -0.75
C CYS A 40 -5.14 -13.53 0.15
N THR A 41 -4.71 -12.38 0.63
CA THR A 41 -3.45 -12.22 1.39
C THR A 41 -3.46 -12.89 2.77
N ARG A 42 -4.64 -13.27 3.29
CA ARG A 42 -4.86 -13.69 4.69
C ARG A 42 -4.50 -12.61 5.70
N ILE A 43 -4.44 -11.35 5.26
CA ILE A 43 -4.19 -10.19 6.11
C ILE A 43 -5.56 -9.60 6.45
N PRO A 44 -5.94 -9.49 7.74
CA PRO A 44 -7.23 -8.95 8.10
C PRO A 44 -7.46 -7.53 7.54
N GLU A 45 -8.66 -7.25 7.04
CA GLU A 45 -9.02 -5.92 6.51
C GLU A 45 -8.68 -4.79 7.47
N LYS A 46 -8.94 -4.98 8.78
CA LYS A 46 -8.61 -4.01 9.83
C LYS A 46 -7.13 -3.63 9.85
N VAL A 47 -6.23 -4.55 9.52
CA VAL A 47 -4.78 -4.30 9.45
C VAL A 47 -4.47 -3.44 8.21
N ILE A 48 -5.03 -3.81 7.06
CA ILE A 48 -4.84 -3.06 5.81
C ILE A 48 -5.37 -1.62 5.96
N LEU A 49 -6.58 -1.47 6.52
CA LEU A 49 -7.20 -0.16 6.78
C LEU A 49 -6.41 0.67 7.79
N ARG A 50 -5.90 0.04 8.86
CA ARG A 50 -5.07 0.73 9.87
C ARG A 50 -3.79 1.31 9.24
N LEU A 51 -3.08 0.52 8.43
CA LEU A 51 -1.88 0.98 7.72
C LEU A 51 -2.19 2.08 6.70
N ARG A 52 -3.30 1.93 5.96
CA ARG A 52 -3.79 2.95 5.03
C ARG A 52 -4.06 4.27 5.74
N ASN A 53 -4.70 4.23 6.91
CA ASN A 53 -5.17 5.40 7.64
C ASN A 53 -4.13 6.06 8.55
N LEU A 54 -2.87 5.63 8.52
CA LEU A 54 -1.82 6.20 9.37
C LEU A 54 -1.79 7.74 9.32
N ARG A 55 -1.90 8.31 8.12
CA ARG A 55 -1.97 9.76 7.89
C ARG A 55 -3.09 10.49 8.63
N ASN A 56 -4.22 9.81 8.81
CA ASN A 56 -5.40 10.35 9.45
C ASN A 56 -5.43 10.04 10.96
N CYS A 57 -4.64 9.05 11.40
CA CYS A 57 -4.54 8.59 12.78
C CYS A 57 -3.06 8.55 13.22
N PRO A 58 -2.40 9.71 13.40
CA PRO A 58 -0.97 9.76 13.70
C PRO A 58 -0.60 9.11 15.06
N GLU A 59 -1.56 8.97 15.97
CA GLU A 59 -1.43 8.22 17.23
C GLU A 59 -1.08 6.73 17.02
N ASP A 60 -1.47 6.15 15.88
CA ASP A 60 -1.08 4.79 15.51
C ASP A 60 0.37 4.72 14.99
N ALA A 61 0.99 5.85 14.65
CA ALA A 61 2.33 5.89 14.07
C ALA A 61 3.38 5.30 15.01
N GLU A 62 3.29 5.51 16.32
CA GLU A 62 4.24 4.97 17.28
C GLU A 62 4.20 3.44 17.34
N ASN A 63 3.04 2.84 17.07
CA ASN A 63 2.82 1.39 17.14
C ASN A 63 3.05 0.67 15.81
N LEU A 64 3.34 1.42 14.73
CA LEU A 64 3.55 0.88 13.40
C LEU A 64 5.00 1.05 12.97
N VAL A 65 5.56 -0.02 12.43
CA VAL A 65 6.92 -0.04 11.88
C VAL A 65 6.87 -0.20 10.35
N PRO A 66 7.88 0.28 9.61
CA PRO A 66 7.92 0.12 8.15
C PRO A 66 7.74 -1.33 7.67
N GLU A 67 8.21 -2.29 8.47
CA GLU A 67 8.12 -3.72 8.19
C GLU A 67 6.66 -4.23 8.11
N ASP A 68 5.73 -3.60 8.83
CA ASP A 68 4.30 -3.92 8.75
C ASP A 68 3.78 -3.64 7.33
N PHE A 69 4.15 -2.46 6.79
CA PHE A 69 3.84 -2.09 5.42
C PHE A 69 4.53 -3.01 4.43
N HIS A 70 5.83 -3.31 4.63
CA HIS A 70 6.58 -4.18 3.72
C HIS A 70 5.98 -5.58 3.62
N THR A 71 5.44 -6.10 4.74
CA THR A 71 4.75 -7.38 4.80
C THR A 71 3.47 -7.34 3.97
N VAL A 72 2.65 -6.29 4.13
CA VAL A 72 1.43 -6.11 3.34
C VAL A 72 1.74 -5.97 1.86
N PHE A 73 2.64 -5.06 1.48
CA PHE A 73 3.05 -4.89 0.09
C PHE A 73 3.60 -6.19 -0.51
N SER A 74 4.43 -6.93 0.22
CA SER A 74 4.97 -8.20 -0.29
C SER A 74 3.87 -9.22 -0.56
N ASN A 75 2.91 -9.37 0.34
CA ASN A 75 1.80 -10.32 0.15
C ASN A 75 0.89 -9.92 -1.01
N ILE A 76 0.64 -8.63 -1.17
CA ILE A 76 -0.17 -8.11 -2.27
C ILE A 76 0.58 -8.29 -3.60
N THR A 77 1.83 -7.83 -3.72
CA THR A 77 2.60 -7.89 -4.98
C THR A 77 2.88 -9.33 -5.42
N ILE A 78 3.02 -10.30 -4.51
CA ILE A 78 3.14 -11.72 -4.87
C ILE A 78 1.87 -12.21 -5.59
N ARG A 79 0.70 -11.74 -5.17
CA ARG A 79 -0.59 -12.17 -5.72
C ARG A 79 -1.01 -11.35 -6.94
N TYR A 80 -0.56 -10.10 -7.00
CA TYR A 80 -0.90 -9.13 -8.04
C TYR A 80 0.38 -8.47 -8.56
N PRO A 81 1.24 -9.22 -9.28
CA PRO A 81 2.56 -8.75 -9.69
C PRO A 81 2.55 -7.72 -10.82
N THR A 82 1.39 -7.54 -11.47
CA THR A 82 1.22 -6.63 -12.61
C THR A 82 1.25 -5.18 -12.18
N LEU A 83 0.83 -4.85 -10.96
CA LEU A 83 0.77 -3.46 -10.52
C LEU A 83 2.13 -2.88 -10.18
N LYS A 84 2.32 -1.66 -10.65
CA LYS A 84 3.61 -0.99 -10.80
C LYS A 84 3.53 0.39 -10.14
N ILE A 85 4.30 0.62 -9.06
CA ILE A 85 4.28 1.89 -8.32
C ILE A 85 5.34 2.86 -8.85
N TRP A 86 4.94 4.08 -9.16
CA TRP A 86 5.77 5.16 -9.68
C TRP A 86 5.58 6.44 -8.87
N GLN A 87 6.62 7.26 -8.79
CA GLN A 87 6.56 8.63 -8.31
C GLN A 87 6.79 9.61 -9.45
N GLN A 88 5.91 10.58 -9.60
CA GLN A 88 6.08 11.67 -10.55
C GLN A 88 7.05 12.73 -10.02
N SER A 89 7.50 13.64 -10.88
CA SER A 89 8.35 14.77 -10.48
C SER A 89 7.67 15.74 -9.52
N SER A 90 6.33 15.77 -9.49
CA SER A 90 5.51 16.50 -8.51
C SER A 90 5.49 15.87 -7.12
N GLY A 91 6.04 14.65 -6.96
CA GLY A 91 5.92 13.85 -5.73
C GLY A 91 4.67 12.97 -5.68
N GLU A 92 3.75 13.10 -6.64
CA GLU A 92 2.54 12.30 -6.73
C GLU A 92 2.86 10.82 -7.00
N ILE A 93 2.10 9.93 -6.36
CA ILE A 93 2.20 8.48 -6.55
C ILE A 93 1.22 8.04 -7.64
N PHE A 94 1.75 7.34 -8.63
CA PHE A 94 1.01 6.80 -9.78
C PHE A 94 1.14 5.28 -9.82
N ILE A 95 0.02 4.58 -10.04
CA ILE A 95 -0.02 3.13 -10.20
C ILE A 95 -0.29 2.80 -11.67
N GLU A 96 0.58 1.99 -12.25
CA GLU A 96 0.48 1.44 -13.59
C GLU A 96 0.20 -0.07 -13.50
N MET A 97 -0.39 -0.66 -14.54
CA MET A 97 -0.51 -2.11 -14.72
C MET A 97 0.32 -2.56 -15.93
#